data_AF-A0A2S7I330-F1
#
_entry.id   AF-A0A2S7I330-F1
#
_cell.length_a   1.000
_cell.length_b   1.000
_cell.length_c   1.000
_cell.angle_alpha   90.00
_cell.angle_beta   90.00
_cell.angle_gamma   90.00
#
_symmetry.space_group_name_H-M   'P 1'
#
loop_
_entity.id
_entity.type
_entity.pdbx_description
1 polymer ?
#
loop_
_entity_poly.entity_id
_entity_poly.type
_entity_poly.pdbx_seq_one_letter_code
_entity_poly.pdbx_strand_id
1 'polypeptide(L)'
;MPQNFNQKEMKKSSYLLFVLSTTFIYGQVGINTQTPETTLEVVGKPNDISHYDGIIPPRITGNQLAAKTYSSAKQGAVVYATSTPSNLTGQVKNITEAAPYYFDGTLWQSFSKEIAPIEYYILLTLNSNSTAGLTATSVWSAPVNYWGNTNTYLTASKSYTIGTKNFGGLKGAITFRKIQGIVNVHFQIYRSSDSAPITGDAFISIANIYSDIGYIPNQIALLHTENSTQYFPALLENYAIQIPQTSLNSMSTSYYTYGEVQGYSNWRKSYLP
;
A
#
# COMPACT_ATOMS: atom_id res chain seq x y z
N MET A 1 -66.14 -3.71 -65.58
CA MET A 1 -64.91 -4.26 -66.20
C MET A 1 -63.84 -4.35 -65.12
N PRO A 2 -63.44 -5.55 -64.66
CA PRO A 2 -62.34 -5.70 -63.72
C PRO A 2 -61.00 -5.68 -64.48
N GLN A 3 -60.05 -4.87 -64.04
CA GLN A 3 -58.68 -4.90 -64.56
C GLN A 3 -57.95 -6.14 -64.06
N ASN A 4 -57.56 -7.03 -64.98
CA ASN A 4 -56.69 -8.16 -64.69
C ASN A 4 -55.25 -7.66 -64.51
N PHE A 5 -54.78 -7.63 -63.26
CA PHE A 5 -53.37 -7.42 -62.96
C PHE A 5 -52.53 -8.61 -63.46
N ASN A 6 -51.50 -8.29 -64.25
CA ASN A 6 -50.64 -9.27 -64.90
C ASN A 6 -49.71 -9.94 -63.87
N GLN A 7 -49.91 -11.25 -63.59
CA GLN A 7 -49.14 -12.04 -62.61
C GLN A 7 -47.60 -11.97 -62.80
N LYS A 8 -47.13 -11.64 -64.01
CA LYS A 8 -45.70 -11.52 -64.34
C LYS A 8 -45.05 -10.28 -63.72
N GLU A 9 -45.82 -9.22 -63.48
CA GLU A 9 -45.37 -7.97 -62.85
C GLU A 9 -45.28 -8.11 -61.32
N MET A 10 -46.20 -8.87 -60.69
CA MET A 10 -46.15 -9.16 -59.24
C MET A 10 -44.92 -9.97 -58.83
N LYS A 11 -44.44 -10.89 -59.68
CA LYS A 11 -43.23 -11.68 -59.39
C LYS A 11 -41.97 -10.80 -59.40
N LYS A 12 -41.82 -9.88 -60.36
CA LYS A 12 -40.68 -8.94 -60.43
C LYS A 12 -40.67 -7.94 -59.27
N SER A 13 -41.84 -7.45 -58.86
CA SER A 13 -41.98 -6.58 -57.68
C SER A 13 -41.65 -7.31 -56.36
N SER A 14 -42.00 -8.60 -56.27
CA SER A 14 -41.69 -9.43 -55.09
C SER A 14 -40.18 -9.73 -54.95
N TYR A 15 -39.46 -9.90 -56.07
CA TYR A 15 -37.99 -10.02 -56.04
C TYR A 15 -37.29 -8.73 -55.62
N LEU A 16 -37.84 -7.56 -55.96
CA LEU A 16 -37.28 -6.26 -55.53
C LEU A 16 -37.43 -6.05 -54.01
N LEU A 17 -38.51 -6.56 -53.41
CA LEU A 17 -38.78 -6.45 -51.97
C LEU A 17 -37.81 -7.29 -51.12
N PHE A 18 -37.30 -8.40 -51.65
CA PHE A 18 -36.31 -9.24 -50.96
C PHE A 18 -34.89 -8.62 -50.95
N VAL A 19 -34.54 -7.83 -51.97
CA VAL A 19 -33.20 -7.21 -52.09
C VAL A 19 -33.05 -5.98 -51.18
N LEU A 20 -34.16 -5.33 -50.77
CA LEU A 20 -34.13 -4.21 -49.82
C LEU A 20 -33.98 -4.64 -48.34
N SER A 21 -33.92 -5.94 -48.06
CA SER A 21 -33.79 -6.48 -46.70
C SER A 21 -32.32 -6.61 -46.27
N THR A 22 -31.51 -5.57 -46.44
CA THR A 22 -30.17 -5.54 -45.85
C THR A 22 -30.28 -5.12 -44.39
N THR A 23 -30.33 -6.08 -43.48
CA THR A 23 -30.23 -5.80 -42.04
C THR A 23 -28.78 -5.43 -41.71
N PHE A 24 -28.58 -4.24 -41.13
CA PHE A 24 -27.30 -3.90 -40.50
C PHE A 24 -27.18 -4.69 -39.20
N ILE A 25 -26.47 -5.82 -39.23
CA ILE A 25 -26.14 -6.55 -38.00
C ILE A 25 -24.96 -5.85 -37.35
N TYR A 26 -25.21 -5.09 -36.29
CA TYR A 26 -24.16 -4.58 -35.42
C TYR A 26 -23.64 -5.73 -34.56
N GLY A 27 -22.33 -6.06 -34.69
CA GLY A 27 -21.68 -7.18 -34.00
C GLY A 27 -21.42 -6.95 -32.51
N GLN A 28 -22.41 -6.44 -31.76
CA GLN A 28 -22.34 -6.39 -30.30
C GLN A 28 -22.46 -7.83 -29.77
N VAL A 29 -21.53 -8.25 -28.90
CA VAL A 29 -21.52 -9.61 -28.34
C VAL A 29 -21.91 -9.51 -26.88
N GLY A 30 -23.16 -9.85 -26.57
CA GLY A 30 -23.59 -10.14 -25.20
C GLY A 30 -23.27 -11.59 -24.85
N ILE A 31 -22.62 -11.84 -23.71
CA ILE A 31 -22.49 -13.17 -23.12
C ILE A 31 -23.42 -13.22 -21.91
N ASN A 32 -24.37 -14.15 -21.94
CA ASN A 32 -25.47 -14.23 -20.97
C ASN A 32 -26.39 -12.98 -20.90
N THR A 33 -26.42 -12.16 -21.95
CA THR A 33 -27.40 -11.06 -22.10
C THR A 33 -27.92 -11.00 -23.53
N GLN A 34 -29.24 -10.83 -23.69
CA GLN A 34 -29.88 -10.70 -25.00
C GLN A 34 -29.90 -9.24 -25.50
N THR A 35 -29.68 -8.29 -24.60
CA THR A 35 -29.71 -6.85 -24.85
C THR A 35 -28.47 -6.24 -24.22
N PRO A 36 -27.29 -6.41 -24.83
CA PRO A 36 -26.07 -5.85 -24.29
C PRO A 36 -26.11 -4.31 -24.33
N GLU A 37 -25.81 -3.66 -23.22
CA GLU A 37 -25.73 -2.19 -23.09
C GLU A 37 -24.39 -1.63 -23.60
N THR A 38 -23.41 -2.50 -23.83
CA THR A 38 -22.07 -2.14 -24.32
C THR A 38 -21.56 -3.16 -25.33
N THR A 39 -20.47 -2.86 -26.05
CA THR A 39 -19.93 -3.72 -27.12
C THR A 39 -19.61 -5.15 -26.66
N LEU A 40 -19.18 -5.32 -25.41
CA LEU A 40 -19.02 -6.61 -24.73
C LEU A 40 -19.60 -6.48 -23.32
N GLU A 41 -20.74 -7.12 -23.08
CA GLU A 41 -21.33 -7.25 -21.75
C GLU A 41 -21.35 -8.72 -21.35
N VAL A 42 -20.81 -9.01 -20.16
CA VAL A 42 -20.80 -10.35 -19.56
C VAL A 42 -21.59 -10.29 -18.26
N VAL A 43 -22.81 -10.83 -18.27
CA VAL A 43 -23.69 -10.84 -17.09
C VAL A 43 -23.47 -12.13 -16.31
N GLY A 44 -23.20 -11.99 -15.00
CA GLY A 44 -22.99 -13.11 -14.11
C GLY A 44 -24.26 -13.75 -13.56
N LYS A 45 -24.12 -14.86 -12.83
CA LYS A 45 -25.23 -15.58 -12.16
C LYS A 45 -24.98 -15.68 -10.64
N PRO A 46 -25.22 -14.60 -9.87
CA PRO A 46 -24.78 -14.50 -8.47
C PRO A 46 -25.41 -15.53 -7.51
N ASN A 47 -26.54 -16.15 -7.88
CA ASN A 47 -27.24 -17.12 -7.04
C ASN A 47 -27.00 -18.59 -7.46
N ASP A 48 -26.26 -18.84 -8.54
CA ASP A 48 -25.96 -20.19 -9.03
C ASP A 48 -24.58 -20.62 -8.53
N ILE A 49 -24.54 -21.42 -7.47
CA ILE A 49 -23.28 -21.91 -6.86
C ILE A 49 -22.46 -22.82 -7.78
N SER A 50 -23.03 -23.29 -8.89
CA SER A 50 -22.35 -24.11 -9.90
C SER A 50 -21.87 -23.30 -11.10
N HIS A 51 -22.13 -21.99 -11.10
CA HIS A 51 -21.67 -21.05 -12.10
C HIS A 51 -20.45 -20.27 -11.60
N TYR A 52 -19.40 -20.23 -12.42
CA TYR A 52 -18.15 -19.53 -12.10
C TYR A 52 -18.08 -18.23 -12.92
N ASP A 53 -18.53 -17.13 -12.32
CA ASP A 53 -18.48 -15.80 -12.93
C ASP A 53 -17.04 -15.32 -13.13
N GLY A 54 -16.68 -14.92 -14.35
CA GLY A 54 -15.38 -14.30 -14.62
C GLY A 54 -14.93 -14.34 -16.08
N ILE A 55 -13.87 -13.58 -16.37
CA ILE A 55 -13.17 -13.61 -17.66
C ILE A 55 -11.73 -14.06 -17.39
N ILE A 56 -11.32 -15.18 -17.98
CA ILE A 56 -9.92 -15.63 -17.94
C ILE A 56 -9.22 -15.08 -19.19
N PRO A 57 -8.31 -14.10 -19.06
CA PRO A 57 -7.52 -13.64 -20.20
C PRO A 57 -6.49 -14.72 -20.61
N PRO A 58 -5.88 -14.60 -21.80
CA PRO A 58 -4.83 -15.53 -22.24
C PRO A 58 -3.72 -15.67 -21.20
N ARG A 59 -3.41 -16.91 -20.84
CA ARG A 59 -2.29 -17.24 -19.96
C ARG A 59 -1.03 -17.40 -20.79
N ILE A 60 0.03 -16.69 -20.40
CA ILE A 60 1.30 -16.68 -21.14
C ILE A 60 2.46 -16.54 -20.17
N THR A 61 3.57 -17.25 -20.39
CA THR A 61 4.78 -17.04 -19.56
C THR A 61 5.44 -15.72 -19.90
N GLY A 62 6.18 -15.12 -18.96
CA GLY A 62 6.95 -13.90 -19.22
C GLY A 62 7.91 -14.06 -20.40
N ASN A 63 8.56 -15.22 -20.55
CA ASN A 63 9.44 -15.53 -21.68
C ASN A 63 8.70 -15.59 -23.03
N GLN A 64 7.53 -16.21 -23.08
CA GLN A 64 6.72 -16.25 -24.29
C GLN A 64 6.20 -14.85 -24.67
N LEU A 65 5.93 -14.00 -23.69
CA LEU A 65 5.53 -12.62 -23.93
C LEU A 65 6.72 -11.76 -24.39
N ALA A 66 7.91 -11.99 -23.85
CA ALA A 66 9.16 -11.33 -24.25
C ALA A 66 9.55 -11.65 -25.70
N ALA A 67 9.17 -12.82 -26.20
CA ALA A 67 9.37 -13.22 -27.59
C ALA A 67 8.41 -12.53 -28.58
N LYS A 68 7.46 -11.72 -28.10
CA LYS A 68 6.47 -11.00 -28.91
C LYS A 68 6.71 -9.50 -28.82
N THR A 69 6.41 -8.79 -29.90
CA THR A 69 6.41 -7.33 -29.93
C THR A 69 5.00 -6.81 -30.15
N TYR A 70 4.49 -6.04 -29.20
CA TYR A 70 3.18 -5.40 -29.26
C TYR A 70 3.37 -3.95 -29.71
N SER A 71 2.77 -3.57 -30.84
CA SER A 71 2.71 -2.18 -31.29
C SER A 71 1.72 -1.37 -30.45
N SER A 72 1.80 -0.04 -30.47
CA SER A 72 0.82 0.87 -29.82
C SER A 72 -0.64 0.57 -30.18
N ALA A 73 -0.92 0.09 -31.39
CA ALA A 73 -2.26 -0.35 -31.80
C ALA A 73 -2.83 -1.53 -31.00
N LYS A 74 -2.05 -2.16 -30.11
CA LYS A 74 -2.47 -3.24 -29.20
C LYS A 74 -2.59 -2.78 -27.75
N GLN A 75 -2.55 -1.47 -27.51
CA GLN A 75 -2.81 -0.90 -26.20
C GLN A 75 -4.16 -1.38 -25.66
N GLY A 76 -4.20 -1.72 -24.37
CA GLY A 76 -5.36 -2.32 -23.71
C GLY A 76 -5.46 -3.84 -23.84
N ALA A 77 -4.53 -4.51 -24.54
CA ALA A 77 -4.44 -5.96 -24.51
C ALA A 77 -4.20 -6.46 -23.08
N VAL A 78 -4.91 -7.50 -22.65
CA VAL A 78 -4.83 -8.08 -21.30
C VAL A 78 -4.36 -9.52 -21.38
N VAL A 79 -3.46 -9.89 -20.47
CA VAL A 79 -2.96 -11.26 -20.30
C VAL A 79 -2.83 -11.59 -18.83
N TYR A 80 -2.78 -12.87 -18.50
CA TYR A 80 -2.28 -13.34 -17.21
C TYR A 80 -0.86 -13.90 -17.43
N ALA A 81 0.14 -13.23 -16.88
CA ALA A 81 1.51 -13.74 -16.90
C ALA A 81 1.64 -14.88 -15.89
N THR A 82 2.02 -16.08 -16.33
CA THR A 82 2.12 -17.25 -15.43
C THR A 82 3.47 -17.37 -14.73
N SER A 83 4.49 -16.64 -15.20
CA SER A 83 5.83 -16.61 -14.63
C SER A 83 6.61 -15.38 -15.11
N THR A 84 7.67 -15.04 -14.40
CA THR A 84 8.60 -13.97 -14.79
C THR A 84 9.44 -14.35 -16.02
N PRO A 85 9.79 -13.38 -16.89
CA PRO A 85 10.78 -13.62 -17.94
C PRO A 85 12.17 -13.77 -17.34
N SER A 86 13.05 -14.49 -18.03
CA SER A 86 14.46 -14.67 -17.66
C SER A 86 15.24 -13.35 -17.74
N ASN A 87 14.81 -12.40 -18.58
CA ASN A 87 15.39 -11.07 -18.70
C ASN A 87 14.30 -9.99 -18.63
N LEU A 88 14.39 -9.10 -17.64
CA LEU A 88 13.45 -7.98 -17.45
C LEU A 88 13.86 -6.77 -18.30
N THR A 89 13.67 -6.87 -19.62
CA THR A 89 14.06 -5.84 -20.58
C THR A 89 12.95 -5.55 -21.59
N GLY A 90 12.99 -4.37 -22.21
CA GLY A 90 12.00 -3.99 -23.22
C GLY A 90 10.58 -3.97 -22.67
N GLN A 91 9.62 -4.47 -23.45
CA GLN A 91 8.18 -4.41 -23.12
C GLN A 91 7.79 -5.19 -21.86
N VAL A 92 8.57 -6.20 -21.47
CA VAL A 92 8.25 -7.09 -20.33
C VAL A 92 8.97 -6.70 -19.03
N LYS A 93 9.63 -5.54 -18.99
CA LYS A 93 10.44 -5.10 -17.85
C LYS A 93 9.69 -5.13 -16.50
N ASN A 94 8.37 -4.90 -16.50
CA ASN A 94 7.57 -4.82 -15.27
C ASN A 94 6.87 -6.15 -14.91
N ILE A 95 7.14 -7.26 -15.63
CA ILE A 95 6.55 -8.57 -15.32
C ILE A 95 7.39 -9.28 -14.26
N THR A 96 7.22 -8.87 -13.01
CA THR A 96 8.03 -9.33 -11.86
C THR A 96 7.41 -10.48 -11.08
N GLU A 97 6.17 -10.87 -11.39
CA GLU A 97 5.48 -11.99 -10.75
C GLU A 97 4.38 -12.58 -11.64
N ALA A 98 3.77 -13.68 -11.20
CA ALA A 98 2.62 -14.27 -11.87
C ALA A 98 1.35 -13.47 -11.51
N ALA A 99 0.86 -12.66 -12.44
CA ALA A 99 -0.24 -11.71 -12.20
C ALA A 99 -0.95 -11.33 -13.52
N PRO A 100 -2.14 -10.71 -13.46
CA PRO A 100 -2.74 -10.05 -14.62
C PRO A 100 -1.95 -8.79 -15.02
N TYR A 101 -1.72 -8.63 -16.33
CA TYR A 101 -1.06 -7.46 -16.94
C TYR A 101 -1.86 -6.90 -18.12
N TYR A 102 -1.80 -5.59 -18.33
CA TYR A 102 -2.26 -4.94 -19.56
C TYR A 102 -1.12 -4.26 -20.31
N PHE A 103 -1.22 -4.17 -21.63
CA PHE A 103 -0.27 -3.44 -22.44
C PHE A 103 -0.66 -1.95 -22.50
N ASP A 104 0.20 -1.05 -22.02
CA ASP A 104 -0.06 0.39 -21.98
C ASP A 104 0.23 1.12 -23.30
N GLY A 105 0.71 0.38 -24.32
CA GLY A 105 1.17 0.91 -25.60
C GLY A 105 2.69 0.87 -25.76
N THR A 106 3.43 0.73 -24.66
CA THR A 106 4.90 0.64 -24.63
C THR A 106 5.39 -0.54 -23.78
N LEU A 107 4.86 -0.71 -22.57
CA LEU A 107 5.24 -1.73 -21.59
C LEU A 107 4.01 -2.52 -21.13
N TRP A 108 4.25 -3.73 -20.63
CA TRP A 108 3.27 -4.50 -19.87
C TRP A 108 3.22 -3.99 -18.43
N GLN A 109 2.07 -3.49 -18.00
CA GLN A 109 1.83 -2.98 -16.65
C GLN A 109 0.96 -3.94 -15.86
N SER A 110 1.25 -4.10 -14.57
CA SER A 110 0.44 -4.96 -13.70
C SER A 110 -0.94 -4.32 -13.48
N PHE A 111 -1.99 -5.15 -13.42
CA PHE A 111 -3.29 -4.72 -12.89
C PHE A 111 -3.27 -4.53 -11.39
N SER A 112 -2.27 -5.09 -10.69
CA SER A 112 -2.04 -4.78 -9.30
C SER A 112 -1.75 -3.29 -9.19
N LYS A 113 -2.60 -2.58 -8.44
CA LYS A 113 -2.32 -1.20 -8.02
C LYS A 113 -0.90 -1.19 -7.48
N GLU A 114 0.02 -0.45 -8.10
CA GLU A 114 1.29 -0.17 -7.43
C GLU A 114 0.90 0.39 -6.06
N ILE A 115 1.14 -0.41 -5.02
CA ILE A 115 0.97 0.08 -3.66
C ILE A 115 2.07 1.10 -3.55
N ALA A 116 1.73 2.39 -3.72
CA ALA A 116 2.62 3.48 -3.35
C ALA A 116 3.19 3.08 -1.99
N PRO A 117 4.54 2.95 -1.85
CA PRO A 117 5.13 2.39 -0.65
C PRO A 117 4.44 2.97 0.57
N ILE A 118 3.91 2.13 1.46
CA ILE A 118 3.21 2.65 2.64
C ILE A 118 4.27 2.96 3.69
N GLU A 119 4.32 4.21 4.13
CA GLU A 119 4.98 4.57 5.36
C GLU A 119 4.12 4.15 6.54
N TYR A 120 4.71 3.39 7.45
CA TYR A 120 4.14 3.11 8.76
C TYR A 120 4.73 4.11 9.76
N TYR A 121 3.87 4.93 10.34
CA TYR A 121 4.22 5.95 11.31
C TYR A 121 3.62 5.62 12.69
N ILE A 122 4.45 5.43 13.70
CA ILE A 122 3.99 5.26 15.08
C ILE A 122 4.43 6.44 15.92
N LEU A 123 3.48 7.04 16.64
CA LEU A 123 3.74 8.05 17.67
C LEU A 123 3.63 7.40 19.05
N LEU A 124 4.72 7.32 19.80
CA LEU A 124 4.73 6.95 21.21
C LEU A 124 4.78 8.22 22.06
N THR A 125 3.67 8.57 22.70
CA THR A 125 3.60 9.69 23.65
C THR A 125 4.02 9.25 25.04
N LEU A 126 4.91 10.03 25.67
CA LEU A 126 5.37 9.79 27.04
C LEU A 126 4.55 10.62 28.04
N ASN A 127 3.86 9.94 28.95
CA ASN A 127 3.01 10.58 29.96
C ASN A 127 3.67 10.55 31.35
N SER A 128 4.27 11.68 31.73
CA SER A 128 4.95 11.85 33.03
C SER A 128 4.05 11.71 34.26
N ASN A 129 2.74 11.81 34.09
CA ASN A 129 1.77 11.74 35.19
C ASN A 129 1.22 10.33 35.43
N SER A 130 1.57 9.37 34.57
CA SER A 130 1.06 8.00 34.62
C SER A 130 2.17 7.00 34.89
N THR A 131 1.81 5.86 35.48
CA THR A 131 2.66 4.67 35.63
C THR A 131 2.16 3.50 34.77
N ALA A 132 1.14 3.72 33.94
CA ALA A 132 0.55 2.68 33.11
C ALA A 132 1.56 2.14 32.08
N GLY A 133 1.48 0.85 31.79
CA GLY A 133 2.27 0.22 30.74
C GLY A 133 1.91 0.75 29.35
N LEU A 134 2.70 0.33 28.36
CA LEU A 134 2.49 0.70 26.96
C LEU A 134 1.09 0.29 26.51
N THR A 135 0.33 1.26 25.99
CA THR A 135 -1.05 1.07 25.54
C THR A 135 -1.25 1.72 24.18
N ALA A 136 -1.84 1.00 23.23
CA ALA A 136 -2.26 1.58 21.96
C ALA A 136 -3.46 2.49 22.20
N THR A 137 -3.40 3.74 21.74
CA THR A 137 -4.50 4.72 21.83
C THR A 137 -5.28 4.86 20.53
N SER A 138 -4.79 4.26 19.44
CA SER A 138 -5.50 4.17 18.17
C SER A 138 -5.28 2.81 17.49
N VAL A 139 -6.14 2.52 16.52
CA VAL A 139 -5.86 1.53 15.46
C VAL A 139 -5.03 2.19 14.35
N TRP A 140 -4.56 1.39 13.39
CA TRP A 140 -3.93 1.93 12.17
C TRP A 140 -4.94 2.76 11.38
N SER A 141 -4.55 3.95 10.95
CA SER A 141 -5.36 4.74 10.03
C SER A 141 -5.34 4.14 8.62
N ALA A 142 -6.35 4.52 7.82
CA ALA A 142 -6.23 4.38 6.37
C ALA A 142 -4.98 5.15 5.87
N PRO A 143 -4.23 4.64 4.87
CA PRO A 143 -3.10 5.35 4.31
C PRO A 143 -3.55 6.64 3.63
N VAL A 144 -3.01 7.77 4.05
CA VAL A 144 -3.34 9.11 3.51
C VAL A 144 -2.08 9.83 3.05
N ASN A 145 -2.25 10.79 2.14
CA ASN A 145 -1.18 11.70 1.75
C ASN A 145 -1.05 12.81 2.81
N TYR A 146 -0.07 12.68 3.70
CA TYR A 146 0.27 13.73 4.65
C TYR A 146 1.00 14.87 3.92
N TRP A 147 0.51 16.11 4.11
CA TRP A 147 1.09 17.37 3.61
C TRP A 147 0.93 17.70 2.13
N GLY A 148 0.06 17.00 1.39
CA GLY A 148 -0.27 17.37 0.01
C GLY A 148 0.92 17.30 -0.95
N ASN A 149 2.00 16.63 -0.54
CA ASN A 149 3.16 16.37 -1.38
C ASN A 149 2.74 15.35 -2.44
N THR A 150 2.83 15.70 -3.71
CA THR A 150 2.44 14.86 -4.84
C THR A 150 3.37 13.65 -5.08
N ASN A 151 4.14 13.21 -4.07
CA ASN A 151 5.21 12.23 -4.27
C ASN A 151 5.17 10.97 -3.38
N THR A 152 5.37 9.86 -4.08
CA THR A 152 5.99 8.57 -3.73
C THR A 152 5.39 7.66 -2.66
N TYR A 153 4.72 8.12 -1.60
CA TYR A 153 4.19 7.20 -0.58
C TYR A 153 2.93 7.70 0.14
N LEU A 154 2.14 6.75 0.67
CA LEU A 154 1.03 7.04 1.59
C LEU A 154 1.46 6.74 3.03
N THR A 155 0.91 7.45 4.01
CA THR A 155 1.24 7.25 5.42
C THR A 155 0.06 6.64 6.16
N ALA A 156 0.26 5.49 6.78
CA ALA A 156 -0.62 4.92 7.79
C ALA A 156 -0.04 5.22 9.17
N SER A 157 -0.88 5.70 10.09
CA SER A 157 -0.45 6.16 11.41
C SER A 157 -1.11 5.37 12.53
N LYS A 158 -0.37 5.14 13.62
CA LYS A 158 -0.90 4.55 14.86
C LYS A 158 -0.27 5.23 16.09
N SER A 159 -1.05 5.38 17.16
CA SER A 159 -0.62 6.07 18.37
C SER A 159 -0.55 5.12 19.56
N TYR A 160 0.48 5.34 20.37
CA TYR A 160 0.73 4.67 21.64
C TYR A 160 0.95 5.69 22.74
N THR A 161 0.67 5.29 23.98
CA THR A 161 1.04 6.04 25.17
C THR A 161 1.69 5.11 26.18
N ILE A 162 2.61 5.64 26.98
CA ILE A 162 3.17 4.94 28.13
C ILE A 162 3.35 5.90 29.29
N GLY A 163 3.08 5.42 30.50
CA GLY A 163 3.34 6.14 31.73
C GLY A 163 4.83 6.14 32.08
N THR A 164 5.39 7.32 32.32
CA THR A 164 6.82 7.52 32.60
C THR A 164 7.11 8.10 33.97
N LYS A 165 6.11 8.20 34.85
CA LYS A 165 6.28 8.72 36.21
C LYS A 165 7.36 7.98 37.00
N ASN A 166 7.47 6.66 36.80
CA ASN A 166 8.49 5.80 37.43
C ASN A 166 9.84 5.80 36.68
N PHE A 167 9.92 6.46 35.52
CA PHE A 167 11.09 6.51 34.64
C PHE A 167 11.68 7.94 34.58
N GLY A 168 11.74 8.63 35.72
CA GLY A 168 12.21 10.01 35.78
C GLY A 168 11.25 11.04 35.16
N GLY A 169 9.99 10.67 34.94
CA GLY A 169 8.91 11.54 34.47
C GLY A 169 9.13 12.10 33.07
N LEU A 170 9.54 11.27 32.11
CA LEU A 170 9.80 11.69 30.74
C LEU A 170 8.53 12.23 30.04
N LYS A 171 8.65 13.33 29.31
CA LYS A 171 7.61 13.97 28.49
C LYS A 171 8.09 14.06 27.05
N GLY A 172 7.14 14.31 26.14
CA GLY A 172 7.40 14.40 24.71
C GLY A 172 6.99 13.12 24.00
N ALA A 173 7.68 12.80 22.91
CA ALA A 173 7.35 11.65 22.09
C ALA A 173 8.57 10.99 21.45
N ILE A 174 8.38 9.74 21.07
CA ILE A 174 9.31 8.97 20.26
C ILE A 174 8.53 8.53 19.02
N THR A 175 9.06 8.79 17.84
CA THR A 175 8.42 8.42 16.57
C THR A 175 9.17 7.28 15.91
N PHE A 176 8.42 6.34 15.36
CA PHE A 176 8.95 5.21 14.61
C PHE A 176 8.40 5.29 13.20
N ARG A 177 9.28 5.43 12.22
CA ARG A 177 8.93 5.53 10.80
C ARG A 177 9.52 4.37 10.06
N LYS A 178 8.71 3.72 9.24
CA LYS A 178 9.18 2.66 8.35
C LYS A 178 8.65 2.82 6.95
N ILE A 179 9.55 2.88 5.99
CA ILE A 179 9.24 2.97 4.57
C ILE A 179 10.28 2.18 3.76
N GLN A 180 9.82 1.31 2.87
CA GLN A 180 10.70 0.51 1.99
C GLN A 180 11.86 -0.23 2.71
N GLY A 181 11.61 -0.65 3.95
CA GLY A 181 12.60 -1.34 4.79
C GLY A 181 13.49 -0.41 5.61
N ILE A 182 13.59 0.88 5.29
CA ILE A 182 14.28 1.87 6.14
C ILE A 182 13.43 2.08 7.39
N VAL A 183 14.04 1.98 8.57
CA VAL A 183 13.42 2.22 9.87
C VAL A 183 14.15 3.36 10.56
N ASN A 184 13.42 4.43 10.87
CA ASN A 184 13.92 5.59 11.60
C ASN A 184 13.22 5.65 12.96
N VAL A 185 14.00 5.84 14.02
CA VAL A 185 13.50 6.14 15.36
C VAL A 185 14.00 7.52 15.73
N HIS A 186 13.09 8.43 16.03
CA HIS A 186 13.41 9.79 16.43
C HIS A 186 12.87 10.08 17.82
N PHE A 187 13.74 10.56 18.69
CA PHE A 187 13.45 10.94 20.06
C PHE A 187 13.27 12.45 20.12
N GLN A 188 12.18 12.90 20.74
CA GLN A 188 11.98 14.29 21.13
C GLN A 188 11.39 14.29 22.55
N ILE A 189 12.28 14.23 23.53
CA ILE A 189 11.92 13.97 24.93
C ILE A 189 12.59 14.94 25.89
N TYR A 190 11.99 15.15 27.06
CA TYR A 190 12.59 15.90 28.16
C TYR A 190 12.05 15.36 29.48
N ARG A 191 12.57 15.83 30.61
CA ARG A 191 12.06 15.43 31.93
C ARG A 191 11.00 16.39 32.45
N SER A 192 10.03 15.88 33.19
CA SER A 192 9.11 16.73 33.93
C SER A 192 9.80 17.32 35.16
N SER A 193 9.55 18.60 35.43
CA SER A 193 10.09 19.31 36.61
C SER A 193 9.54 18.79 37.94
N ASP A 194 8.38 18.12 37.92
CA ASP A 194 7.70 17.51 39.06
C ASP A 194 7.86 15.97 39.09
N SER A 195 8.85 15.45 38.35
CA SER A 195 9.13 14.01 38.31
C SER A 195 9.60 13.46 39.64
N ALA A 196 9.28 12.18 39.90
CA ALA A 196 9.87 11.45 41.03
C ALA A 196 11.42 11.40 40.89
N PRO A 197 12.17 11.29 42.00
CA PRO A 197 13.62 11.16 41.95
C PRO A 197 14.07 10.01 41.04
N ILE A 198 15.15 10.20 40.29
CA ILE A 198 15.70 9.15 39.44
C ILE A 198 16.50 8.18 40.32
N THR A 199 15.96 7.00 40.53
CA THR A 199 16.56 5.95 41.37
C THR A 199 17.25 4.83 40.58
N GLY A 200 17.20 4.88 39.24
CA GLY A 200 17.86 3.90 38.37
C GLY A 200 17.60 4.19 36.89
N ASP A 201 17.96 3.23 36.05
CA ASP A 201 17.77 3.30 34.59
C ASP A 201 16.27 3.25 34.23
N ALA A 202 15.88 3.97 33.17
CA ALA A 202 14.54 3.87 32.62
C ALA A 202 14.48 2.70 31.63
N PHE A 203 13.72 1.66 31.95
CA PHE A 203 13.44 0.54 31.05
C PHE A 203 12.01 0.63 30.50
N ILE A 204 11.87 0.98 29.23
CA ILE A 204 10.59 1.20 28.57
C ILE A 204 10.36 0.07 27.57
N SER A 205 9.55 -0.92 27.93
CA SER A 205 9.17 -2.00 27.02
C SER A 205 8.32 -1.47 25.86
N ILE A 206 8.75 -1.77 24.63
CA ILE A 206 8.09 -1.39 23.38
C ILE A 206 7.77 -2.60 22.49
N ALA A 207 7.65 -3.79 23.07
CA ALA A 207 7.40 -5.04 22.35
C ALA A 207 6.18 -4.97 21.41
N ASN A 208 5.08 -4.33 21.83
CA ASN A 208 3.90 -4.16 20.97
C ASN A 208 4.18 -3.29 19.73
N ILE A 209 5.07 -2.30 19.84
CA ILE A 209 5.49 -1.47 18.69
C ILE A 209 6.34 -2.32 17.73
N TYR A 210 7.24 -3.16 18.24
CA TYR A 210 7.97 -4.14 17.42
C TYR A 210 7.01 -5.10 16.69
N SER A 211 5.96 -5.58 17.34
CA SER A 211 4.95 -6.41 16.67
C SER A 211 4.20 -5.68 15.55
N ASP A 212 4.05 -4.36 15.66
CA ASP A 212 3.37 -3.53 14.67
C ASP A 212 4.27 -3.14 13.49
N ILE A 213 5.44 -2.56 13.74
CA ILE A 213 6.33 -2.01 12.70
C ILE A 213 7.45 -2.98 12.29
N GLY A 214 7.68 -4.02 13.10
CA GLY A 214 8.68 -5.05 12.89
C GLY A 214 10.00 -4.73 13.58
N TYR A 215 11.09 -5.00 12.86
CA TYR A 215 12.44 -4.68 13.32
C TYR A 215 12.60 -3.19 13.59
N ILE A 216 13.19 -2.88 14.74
CA ILE A 216 13.77 -1.58 15.09
C ILE A 216 15.28 -1.83 15.30
N PRO A 217 16.16 -0.93 14.85
CA PRO A 217 17.60 -1.12 15.00
C PRO A 217 18.03 -1.29 16.45
N ASN A 218 18.78 -2.36 16.73
CA ASN A 218 19.46 -2.53 18.01
C ASN A 218 20.71 -1.64 18.04
N GLN A 219 20.55 -0.38 18.43
CA GLN A 219 21.58 0.65 18.36
C GLN A 219 21.48 1.64 19.53
N ILE A 220 22.54 2.41 19.74
CA ILE A 220 22.56 3.52 20.70
C ILE A 220 22.16 4.79 19.96
N ALA A 221 21.06 5.41 20.40
CA ALA A 221 20.72 6.78 20.04
C ALA A 221 21.53 7.74 20.93
N LEU A 222 22.34 8.60 20.32
CA LEU A 222 23.05 9.65 21.03
C LEU A 222 22.13 10.86 21.15
N LEU A 223 21.53 10.99 22.32
CA LEU A 223 20.63 12.07 22.63
C LEU A 223 21.41 13.35 22.96
N HIS A 224 20.90 14.50 22.54
CA HIS A 224 21.53 15.81 22.74
C HIS A 224 20.48 16.92 22.71
N THR A 225 20.83 18.09 23.21
CA THR A 225 20.01 19.29 23.01
C THR A 225 20.53 20.05 21.79
N GLU A 226 19.74 20.96 21.22
CA GLU A 226 20.20 21.74 20.06
C GLU A 226 21.49 22.49 20.39
N ASN A 227 22.48 22.41 19.49
CA ASN A 227 23.81 23.01 19.64
C ASN A 227 24.64 22.51 20.84
N SER A 228 24.30 21.36 21.42
CA SER A 228 25.07 20.74 22.51
C SER A 228 26.34 20.04 22.02
N THR A 229 27.42 20.13 22.79
CA THR A 229 28.61 19.26 22.66
C THR A 229 28.54 18.03 23.55
N GLN A 230 27.54 17.95 24.43
CA GLN A 230 27.28 16.83 25.31
C GLN A 230 26.23 15.91 24.70
N TYR A 231 26.59 14.63 24.62
CA TYR A 231 25.71 13.54 24.18
C TYR A 231 25.48 12.57 25.33
N PHE A 232 24.29 11.98 25.37
CA PHE A 232 23.95 10.97 26.35
C PHE A 232 23.22 9.80 25.67
N PRO A 233 23.57 8.55 26.01
CA PRO A 233 23.06 7.39 25.31
C PRO A 233 21.61 7.07 25.71
N ALA A 234 20.84 6.61 24.73
CA ALA A 234 19.63 5.82 24.90
C ALA A 234 19.76 4.55 24.06
N LEU A 235 19.61 3.38 24.65
CA LEU A 235 19.81 2.10 24.00
C LEU A 235 18.47 1.57 23.50
N LEU A 236 18.44 1.15 22.24
CA LEU A 236 17.36 0.36 21.68
C LEU A 236 17.83 -1.09 21.63
N GLU A 237 17.29 -1.94 22.48
CA GLU A 237 17.64 -3.36 22.52
C GLU A 237 16.56 -4.15 23.27
N ASN A 238 16.52 -5.47 23.08
CA ASN A 238 15.64 -6.38 23.82
C ASN A 238 14.16 -5.93 23.84
N TYR A 239 13.66 -5.44 22.71
CA TYR A 239 12.28 -4.94 22.58
C TYR A 239 11.96 -3.76 23.51
N ALA A 240 12.97 -3.01 23.96
CA ALA A 240 12.85 -1.92 24.91
C ALA A 240 13.71 -0.72 24.51
N ILE A 241 13.39 0.43 25.11
CA ILE A 241 14.25 1.61 25.17
C ILE A 241 14.82 1.67 26.59
N GLN A 242 16.14 1.72 26.70
CA GLN A 242 16.82 1.89 27.97
C GLN A 242 17.52 3.24 28.01
N ILE A 243 17.24 4.05 29.01
CA ILE A 243 17.93 5.33 29.23
C ILE A 243 18.64 5.24 30.58
N PRO A 244 19.99 5.21 30.59
CA PRO A 244 20.76 5.13 31.83
C PRO A 244 20.44 6.26 32.80
N GLN A 245 20.55 5.98 34.09
CA GLN A 245 20.32 6.95 35.17
C GLN A 245 21.16 8.22 34.97
N THR A 246 22.40 8.08 34.52
CA THR A 246 23.30 9.20 34.22
C THR A 246 22.76 10.08 33.09
N SER A 247 22.25 9.48 32.02
CA SER A 247 21.60 10.20 30.92
C SER A 247 20.36 10.95 31.41
N LEU A 248 19.52 10.31 32.21
CA LEU A 248 18.31 10.92 32.79
C LEU A 248 18.65 12.11 33.72
N ASN A 249 19.75 12.01 34.49
CA ASN A 249 20.20 13.10 35.36
C ASN A 249 20.71 14.31 34.56
N SER A 250 21.25 14.10 33.36
CA SER A 250 21.73 15.18 32.49
C SER A 250 20.65 15.79 31.59
N MET A 251 19.48 15.16 31.47
CA MET A 251 18.37 15.69 30.68
C MET A 251 17.75 16.94 31.30
N SER A 252 17.46 17.94 30.47
CA SER A 252 16.75 19.15 30.85
C SER A 252 15.30 18.87 31.29
N THR A 253 14.81 19.68 32.24
CA THR A 253 13.40 19.71 32.64
C THR A 253 12.57 20.76 31.90
N SER A 254 13.19 21.55 31.03
CA SER A 254 12.58 22.75 30.44
C SER A 254 12.61 22.79 28.91
N TYR A 255 13.46 21.99 28.28
CA TYR A 255 13.59 21.93 26.82
C TYR A 255 13.86 20.52 26.33
N TYR A 256 13.52 20.28 25.07
CA TYR A 256 13.67 18.97 24.45
C TYR A 256 15.13 18.59 24.27
N THR A 257 15.32 17.29 24.40
CA THR A 257 16.44 16.55 23.90
C THR A 257 15.99 15.77 22.67
N TYR A 258 16.86 15.72 21.68
CA TYR A 258 16.66 15.07 20.41
C TYR A 258 17.66 13.94 20.23
N GLY A 259 17.31 12.98 19.39
CA GLY A 259 18.25 11.99 18.90
C GLY A 259 17.59 11.10 17.87
N GLU A 260 18.40 10.52 17.00
CA GLU A 260 17.89 9.69 15.92
C GLU A 260 18.78 8.48 15.69
N VAL A 261 18.15 7.38 15.29
CA VAL A 261 18.85 6.21 14.76
C VAL A 261 18.11 5.69 13.54
N GLN A 262 18.87 5.16 12.60
CA GLN A 262 18.35 4.56 11.39
C GLN A 262 18.88 3.13 11.23
N GLY A 263 17.99 2.24 10.84
CA GLY A 263 18.30 0.86 10.48
C GLY A 263 17.62 0.43 9.19
N TYR A 264 17.96 -0.77 8.74
CA TYR A 264 17.31 -1.41 7.60
C TYR A 264 16.69 -2.75 8.01
N SER A 265 15.46 -2.99 7.56
CA SER A 265 14.68 -4.19 7.78
C SER A 265 14.24 -4.80 6.46
N ASN A 266 14.61 -6.05 6.24
CA ASN A 266 14.08 -6.85 5.13
C ASN A 266 12.64 -7.34 5.39
N TRP A 267 12.14 -7.20 6.62
CA TRP A 267 10.81 -7.68 6.99
C TRP A 267 9.73 -6.78 6.38
N ARG A 268 8.86 -7.35 5.56
CA ARG A 268 7.71 -6.68 4.96
C ARG A 268 6.44 -7.18 5.65
N LYS A 269 5.75 -6.31 6.40
CA LYS A 269 4.36 -6.58 6.83
C LYS A 269 3.42 -6.05 5.76
N SER A 270 2.51 -6.88 5.29
CA SER A 270 1.40 -6.40 4.46
C SER A 270 0.53 -5.45 5.29
N TYR A 271 0.14 -4.33 4.70
CA TYR A 271 -0.89 -3.48 5.28
C TYR A 271 -2.17 -4.30 5.33
N LEU A 272 -2.70 -4.52 6.53
CA LEU A 272 -4.00 -5.15 6.71
C LEU A 272 -4.97 -4.04 7.17
N PRO A 273 -5.94 -3.64 6.34
CA PRO A 273 -7.00 -2.72 6.74
C PRO A 273 -7.88 -3.31 7.84
#